data_AF-A0A1E5LFZ0-F1
#
_entry.id   AF-A0A1E5LFZ0-F1
#
_cell.length_a   1.000
_cell.length_b   1.000
_cell.length_c   1.000
_cell.angle_alpha   90.00
_cell.angle_beta   90.00
_cell.angle_gamma   90.00
#
_symmetry.space_group_name_H-M   'P 1'
#
loop_
_entity.id
_entity.type
_entity.pdbx_description
1 polymer ?
#
loop_
_entity_poly.entity_id
_entity_poly.type
_entity_poly.pdbx_seq_one_letter_code
_entity_poly.pdbx_strand_id
1 'polypeptide(L)' 'MSNDVNAWIEQLESERAQLEALKESGTFTEQNASRLYNVEVMLDQVIGNQNFRTSRLIQ' A
#
# COMPACT_ATOMS: atom_id res chain seq x y z
N MET A 1 -12.96 -13.84 2.14
CA MET A 1 -11.52 -13.63 2.32
C MET A 1 -10.89 -12.69 1.28
N SER A 2 -11.35 -12.60 0.02
CA SER A 2 -10.80 -11.61 -0.93
C SER A 2 -11.26 -10.17 -0.69
N ASN A 3 -12.47 -9.93 -0.15
CA ASN A 3 -12.97 -8.58 0.07
C ASN A 3 -12.16 -7.79 1.11
N ASP A 4 -11.73 -8.44 2.21
CA ASP A 4 -11.01 -7.74 3.29
C ASP A 4 -9.61 -7.32 2.87
N VAL A 5 -8.93 -8.15 2.05
CA VAL A 5 -7.61 -7.82 1.52
C VAL A 5 -7.71 -6.73 0.46
N ASN A 6 -8.70 -6.78 -0.42
CA ASN A 6 -8.89 -5.73 -1.43
C ASN A 6 -9.27 -4.39 -0.78
N ALA A 7 -10.15 -4.37 0.22
CA ALA A 7 -10.48 -3.17 0.97
C ALA A 7 -9.25 -2.59 1.71
N TRP A 8 -8.38 -3.47 2.21
CA TRP A 8 -7.14 -3.04 2.84
C TRP A 8 -6.13 -2.45 1.82
N ILE A 9 -6.02 -3.04 0.63
CA ILE A 9 -5.22 -2.46 -0.47
C ILE A 9 -5.74 -1.07 -0.84
N GLU A 10 -7.05 -0.92 -1.05
CA GLU A 10 -7.66 0.38 -1.38
C GLU A 10 -7.39 1.43 -0.30
N GLN A 11 -7.44 1.04 0.97
CA GLN A 11 -7.11 1.93 2.09
C GLN A 11 -5.63 2.37 2.05
N LEU A 12 -4.71 1.44 1.83
CA LEU A 12 -3.28 1.74 1.73
C LEU A 12 -2.96 2.62 0.51
N GLU A 13 -3.62 2.39 -0.63
CA GLU A 13 -3.47 3.25 -1.82
C GLU A 13 -4.01 4.66 -1.59
N SER A 14 -5.14 4.79 -0.90
CA SER A 14 -5.69 6.10 -0.50
C SER A 14 -4.72 6.85 0.41
N GLU A 15 -4.13 6.16 1.39
CA GLU A 15 -3.14 6.75 2.30
C GLU A 15 -1.86 7.18 1.56
N ARG A 16 -1.37 6.35 0.63
CA ARG A 16 -0.24 6.71 -0.25
C ARG A 16 -0.53 7.98 -1.04
N ALA A 17 -1.72 8.08 -1.63
CA ALA A 17 -2.13 9.25 -2.41
C ALA A 17 -2.20 10.54 -1.56
N GLN A 18 -2.70 10.44 -0.33
CA GLN A 18 -2.72 11.58 0.60
C GLN A 18 -1.31 12.03 0.98
N LEU A 19 -0.39 11.10 1.22
CA LEU A 19 1.00 11.40 1.56
C LEU A 19 1.76 12.02 0.38
N GLU A 20 1.54 11.54 -0.85
CA GLU A 20 2.10 12.17 -2.06
C GLU A 20 1.50 13.57 -2.30
N ALA A 21 0.21 13.78 -2.06
CA ALA A 21 -0.39 15.12 -2.13
C ALA A 21 0.24 16.09 -1.10
N LEU A 22 0.56 15.60 0.11
CA LEU A 22 1.28 16.40 1.12
C LEU A 22 2.70 16.74 0.65
N LYS A 23 3.37 15.83 -0.05
CA LYS A 23 4.68 16.02 -0.70
C LYS A 23 4.65 17.12 -1.75
N GLU A 24 3.63 17.13 -2.60
CA GLU A 24 3.41 18.20 -3.59
C GLU A 24 3.05 19.54 -2.94
N SER A 25 2.35 19.54 -1.80
CA SER A 25 1.93 20.75 -1.09
C SER A 25 3.05 21.48 -0.33
N GLY A 26 4.23 20.87 -0.21
CA GLY A 26 5.34 21.40 0.60
C GLY A 26 5.18 21.27 2.11
N THR A 27 4.14 20.57 2.59
CA THR A 27 3.90 20.30 4.03
C THR A 27 4.40 18.92 4.48
N PHE A 28 5.30 18.33 3.68
CA PHE A 28 5.77 16.96 3.87
C PHE A 28 6.89 16.89 4.90
N THR A 29 6.59 16.25 6.01
CA THR A 29 7.52 16.08 7.13
C THR A 29 8.28 14.75 7.01
N GLU A 30 9.35 14.60 7.78
CA GLU A 30 10.09 13.33 7.92
C GLU A 30 9.19 12.19 8.46
N GLN A 31 8.21 12.54 9.30
CA GLN A 31 7.20 11.59 9.76
C GLN A 31 6.31 11.11 8.59
N ASN A 32 5.90 12.02 7.70
CA ASN A 32 5.14 11.67 6.49
C ASN A 32 5.98 10.81 5.54
N ALA A 33 7.28 11.07 5.42
CA ALA A 33 8.21 10.25 4.64
C ALA A 33 8.31 8.81 5.19
N SER A 34 8.49 8.68 6.50
CA SER A 34 8.54 7.37 7.17
C SER A 34 7.23 6.60 7.02
N ARG A 35 6.10 7.32 7.10
CA ARG A 35 4.76 6.75 6.92
C ARG A 35 4.54 6.28 5.48
N LEU A 36 4.96 7.08 4.50
CA LEU A 36 4.87 6.73 3.08
C LEU A 36 5.66 5.46 2.78
N TYR A 37 6.91 5.38 3.25
CA TYR A 37 7.74 4.19 3.10
C TYR A 37 7.06 2.94 3.69
N ASN A 38 6.50 3.04 4.89
CA ASN A 38 5.79 1.91 5.51
C ASN A 38 4.56 1.47 4.70
N VAL A 39 3.79 2.42 4.17
CA VAL A 39 2.63 2.13 3.30
C VAL A 39 3.07 1.41 2.02
N GLU A 40 4.16 1.86 1.39
CA GLU A 40 4.71 1.22 0.19
C GLU A 40 5.19 -0.21 0.46
N VAL A 41 5.88 -0.44 1.58
CA VAL A 41 6.31 -1.79 2.00
C VAL A 41 5.11 -2.70 2.25
N MET A 42 4.06 -2.21 2.91
CA MET A 42 2.85 -2.99 3.15
C MET A 42 2.13 -3.34 1.85
N LEU A 43 2.01 -2.40 0.91
CA LEU A 43 1.42 -2.64 -0.41
C LEU A 43 2.18 -3.73 -1.17
N ASP A 44 3.52 -3.65 -1.21
CA ASP A 44 4.36 -4.63 -1.90
C ASP A 44 4.22 -6.03 -1.29
N GLN A 45 4.19 -6.13 0.05
CA GLN A 45 3.97 -7.40 0.74
C GLN A 45 2.60 -8.01 0.44
N VAL A 46 1.54 -7.21 0.40
CA VAL A 46 0.18 -7.70 0.14
C VAL A 46 0.05 -8.18 -1.30
N ILE A 47 0.53 -7.39 -2.26
CA ILE A 47 0.49 -7.74 -3.69
C ILE A 47 1.36 -8.97 -3.96
N GLY A 48 2.58 -9.01 -3.41
CA GLY A 48 3.48 -10.16 -3.51
C GLY A 48 2.84 -11.44 -2.96
N ASN A 49 2.19 -11.37 -1.80
CA ASN A 49 1.48 -12.49 -1.20
C ASN A 49 0.25 -12.94 -2.01
N GLN A 50 -0.48 -12.02 -2.64
CA GLN A 50 -1.59 -12.36 -3.53
C GLN A 50 -1.09 -13.07 -4.80
N ASN A 51 -0.05 -12.55 -5.45
CA ASN A 51 0.54 -13.15 -6.65
C ASN A 51 1.07 -14.56 -6.40
N PHE A 52 1.67 -14.78 -5.23
CA PHE A 52 2.16 -16.09 -4.82
C PHE A 52 1.04 -17.11 -4.61
N ARG A 53 -0.07 -16.71 -3.95
CA ARG A 53 -1.23 -17.59 -3.73
C ARG A 53 -1.94 -17.95 -5.03
N THR A 54 -2.11 -16.99 -5.94
CA THR A 54 -2.72 -17.23 -7.26
C THR A 54 -1.87 -18.18 -8.10
N SER A 55 -0.55 -18.02 -8.12
CA SER A 55 0.35 -18.92 -8.86
C SER A 55 0.31 -20.37 -8.37
N ARG A 56 0.09 -20.59 -7.06
CA ARG A 56 0.00 -21.95 -6.47
C ARG A 56 -1.32 -22.66 -6.70
N LEU A 57 -2.40 -21.96 -7.08
CA LEU A 57 -3.71 -22.56 -7.35
C LEU A 57 -3.88 -22.97 -8.83
N ILE A 58 -2.99 -22.52 -9.70
CA ILE A 58 -3.02 -22.77 -11.17
C ILE A 58 -2.10 -23.94 -11.57
N GLN A 59 -1.32 -24.50 -10.62
CA GLN A 59 -0.47 -25.69 -10.81
C GLN A 59 -1.14 -26.94 -10.25
#